data_AF-A0A3G3GNK9-F1
#
_entry.id   AF-A0A3G3GNK9-F1
#
_cell.length_a   1.000
_cell.length_b   1.000
_cell.length_c   1.000
_cell.angle_alpha   90.00
_cell.angle_beta   90.00
_cell.angle_gamma   90.00
#
_symmetry.space_group_name_H-M   'P 1'
#
loop_
_entity.id
_entity.type
_entity.pdbx_description
1 polymer ?
#
loop_
_entity_poly.entity_id
_entity_poly.type
_entity_poly.pdbx_seq_one_letter_code
_entity_poly.pdbx_strand_id
1 'polypeptide(L)' 'MKSFSEIFIYSDQPVTCPNCGSRSEIILELSQINYQTQIHKCKNTKCVHEFEMQYDEEFDNGALL' A
#
# COMPACT_ATOMS: atom_id res chain seq x y z
N MET A 1 6.19 -2.38 18.28
CA MET A 1 6.13 -1.98 16.86
C MET A 1 5.69 -3.18 16.06
N LYS A 2 4.55 -3.11 15.36
CA LYS A 2 4.18 -4.13 14.38
C LYS A 2 5.02 -3.88 13.13
N SER A 3 5.77 -4.89 12.69
CA SER A 3 6.46 -4.87 11.40
C SER A 3 5.50 -5.46 10.38
N PHE A 4 5.18 -4.75 9.31
CA PHE A 4 4.46 -5.33 8.18
C PHE A 4 5.44 -6.24 7.43
N SER A 5 5.02 -7.48 7.13
CA SER A 5 5.87 -8.52 6.54
C SER A 5 5.94 -8.45 5.01
N GLU A 6 5.06 -7.67 4.39
CA GLU A 6 4.88 -7.59 2.94
C GLU A 6 4.72 -6.11 2.56
N ILE A 7 5.47 -5.65 1.55
CA ILE A 7 5.44 -4.29 1.02
C ILE A 7 4.87 -4.36 -0.40
N PHE A 8 3.86 -3.54 -0.69
CA PHE A 8 3.23 -3.47 -2.01
C PHE A 8 3.54 -2.12 -2.69
N ILE A 9 3.80 -2.14 -4.00
CA ILE A 9 4.10 -0.93 -4.78
C ILE A 9 2.79 -0.24 -5.16
N TYR A 10 2.71 1.07 -4.95
CA TYR A 10 1.54 1.89 -5.28
C TYR A 10 1.39 2.15 -6.79
N SER A 11 0.14 2.25 -7.25
CA SER A 11 -0.27 2.57 -8.61
C SER A 11 -1.56 3.39 -8.57
N ASP A 12 -1.84 4.20 -9.60
CA ASP A 12 -3.07 5.00 -9.75
C ASP A 12 -4.38 4.18 -9.78
N GLN A 13 -4.28 2.84 -9.85
CA GLN A 13 -5.43 1.95 -9.78
C GLN A 13 -5.98 1.84 -8.36
N PRO A 14 -7.31 1.66 -8.19
CA PRO A 14 -7.90 1.50 -6.88
C PRO A 14 -7.32 0.28 -6.15
N VAL A 15 -6.72 0.53 -4.99
CA VAL A 15 -6.06 -0.50 -4.19
C VAL A 15 -7.05 -1.56 -3.68
N THR A 16 -6.75 -2.81 -3.98
CA THR A 16 -7.47 -3.97 -3.45
C THR A 16 -6.68 -4.63 -2.33
N CYS A 17 -7.39 -5.15 -1.33
CA CYS A 17 -6.82 -5.91 -0.23
C CYS A 17 -6.15 -7.20 -0.76
N PRO A 18 -4.85 -7.42 -0.48
CA PRO A 18 -4.12 -8.59 -0.98
C PRO A 18 -4.67 -9.91 -0.41
N ASN A 19 -5.30 -9.86 0.76
CA ASN A 19 -5.85 -11.05 1.42
C ASN A 19 -7.21 -11.51 0.86
N CYS A 20 -8.03 -10.62 0.30
CA CYS A 20 -9.41 -10.99 -0.11
C CYS A 20 -9.95 -10.30 -1.37
N GLY A 21 -9.16 -9.47 -2.05
CA GLY A 21 -9.54 -8.75 -3.27
C GLY A 21 -10.59 -7.64 -3.09
N SER A 22 -11.13 -7.46 -1.88
CA SER A 22 -12.05 -6.35 -1.59
C SER A 22 -11.32 -5.01 -1.61
N ARG A 23 -12.04 -3.90 -1.84
CA ARG A 23 -11.44 -2.56 -1.79
C ARG A 23 -10.86 -2.25 -0.40
N SER A 24 -9.75 -1.51 -0.38
CA SER A 24 -9.19 -0.94 0.85
C SER A 24 -9.43 0.57 0.92
N GLU A 25 -9.11 1.17 2.06
CA GLU A 25 -8.97 2.62 2.24
C GLU A 25 -7.68 2.95 2.96
N ILE A 26 -7.16 4.14 2.69
CA ILE A 26 -6.01 4.69 3.40
C ILE A 26 -6.47 5.11 4.79
N ILE A 27 -5.79 4.60 5.82
CA ILE A 27 -6.02 4.98 7.23
C ILE A 27 -4.88 5.80 7.81
N LEU A 28 -3.70 5.75 7.18
CA LEU A 28 -2.55 6.57 7.51
C LEU A 28 -1.73 6.81 6.24
N GLU A 29 -1.26 8.03 6.08
CA GLU A 29 -0.36 8.42 4.99
C GLU A 29 0.82 9.18 5.59
N LEU A 30 2.03 8.76 5.21
CA LEU A 30 3.29 9.35 5.62
C LEU A 30 4.05 9.75 4.35
N SER A 31 4.11 11.04 4.07
CA SER A 31 4.83 11.60 2.94
C SER A 31 6.12 12.28 3.41
N GLN A 32 7.26 11.88 2.84
CA GLN A 32 8.52 12.62 2.90
C GLN A 32 8.98 12.95 1.47
N ILE A 33 10.03 13.76 1.35
CA ILE A 33 10.47 14.37 0.08
C ILE A 33 10.68 13.34 -1.05
N ASN A 34 11.11 12.12 -0.72
CA ASN A 34 11.44 11.08 -1.71
C ASN A 34 10.68 9.76 -1.50
N TYR A 35 9.74 9.68 -0.55
CA TYR A 35 9.05 8.43 -0.23
C TYR A 35 7.67 8.70 0.34
N GLN A 36 6.68 7.95 -0.15
CA GLN A 36 5.31 7.99 0.34
C GLN A 36 4.93 6.59 0.80
N THR A 37 4.60 6.47 2.08
CA THR A 37 4.11 5.24 2.69
C THR A 37 2.64 5.42 3.07
N GLN A 38 1.80 4.49 2.65
CA GLN A 38 0.38 4.45 2.97
C GLN A 38 0.07 3.15 3.72
N ILE A 39 -0.69 3.26 4.81
CA ILE A 39 -1.29 2.11 5.47
C ILE A 39 -2.73 1.99 5.00
N HIS A 40 -3.04 0.85 4.41
CA HIS A 40 -4.37 0.52 3.92
C HIS A 40 -5.08 -0.42 4.89
N LYS A 41 -6.41 -0.26 4.99
CA LYS A 41 -7.30 -1.17 5.68
C LYS A 41 -8.35 -1.72 4.73
N CYS A 42 -8.54 -3.03 4.76
CA CYS A 42 -9.60 -3.68 3.99
C CYS A 42 -11.00 -3.25 4.47
N LYS A 43 -11.87 -2.81 3.56
CA LYS A 43 -13.27 -2.42 3.87
C LYS A 43 -14.18 -3.62 4.16
N ASN A 44 -13.74 -4.84 3.84
CA ASN A 44 -14.48 -6.04 4.19
C ASN A 44 -14.36 -6.28 5.70
N THR A 45 -15.48 -6.14 6.41
CA THR A 45 -15.58 -6.28 7.88
C THR A 45 -15.23 -7.67 8.40
N LYS A 46 -15.22 -8.70 7.54
CA LYS A 46 -14.74 -10.04 7.88
C LYS A 46 -13.22 -10.20 7.72
N CYS A 47 -12.60 -9.42 6.85
CA CYS A 47 -11.17 -9.51 6.56
C CYS A 47 -10.36 -8.55 7.44
N VAL A 48 -10.74 -7.27 7.46
CA VAL A 48 -10.11 -6.18 8.24
C VAL A 48 -8.58 -6.13 8.20
N HIS A 49 -7.97 -6.74 7.17
CA HIS A 49 -6.54 -6.81 7.02
C HIS A 49 -5.94 -5.43 6.76
N GLU A 50 -4.86 -5.12 7.48
CA GLU A 50 -4.08 -3.89 7.36
C GLU A 50 -2.74 -4.23 6.71
N PHE A 51 -2.36 -3.44 5.71
CA PHE A 51 -1.15 -3.67 4.93
C PHE A 51 -0.51 -2.34 4.51
N GLU A 52 0.80 -2.39 4.30
CA GLU A 52 1.62 -1.25 3.94
C GLU A 52 1.82 -1.19 2.43
N MET A 53 1.65 0.00 1.88
CA MET A 53 2.01 0.34 0.51
C MET A 53 3.08 1.40 0.51
N GLN A 54 4.13 1.18 -0.27
CA GLN A 54 5.17 2.16 -0.49
C GLN A 54 5.14 2.56 -1.97
N TYR A 55 5.10 3.87 -2.21
CA TYR A 55 5.38 4.43 -3.52
C TYR A 55 6.88 4.69 -3.60
N ASP A 56 7.51 4.06 -4.58
CA ASP A 56 8.92 4.22 -4.88
C ASP A 56 9.05 4.85 -6.27
N GLU A 57 9.40 6.14 -6.31
CA GLU A 57 9.63 6.87 -7.56
C GLU A 57 10.76 6.24 -8.40
N GLU A 58 11.74 5.56 -7.79
CA GLU A 58 12.80 4.88 -8.54
C GLU A 58 12.27 3.65 -9.30
N PHE A 59 11.21 3.01 -8.80
CA PHE A 59 10.57 1.89 -9.46
C PHE A 59 9.73 2.31 -10.68
N ASP A 60 9.05 3.46 -10.60
CA ASP A 60 8.23 4.00 -11.70
C ASP A 60 9.07 4.67 -12.81
N ASN A 61 10.31 5.08 -12.51
CA ASN A 61 11.22 5.70 -13.49
C ASN A 61 11.94 4.69 -14.41
N GLY A 62 11.48 3.45 -14.50
CA GLY A 62 11.90 2.52 -15.56
C GLY A 62 13.31 1.94 -15.40
N ALA A 63 13.82 1.80 -14.18
CA ALA A 63 15.12 1.16 -13.90
C ALA A 63 15.15 -0.38 -14.12
N LEU A 64 14.22 -0.93 -14.89
CA LEU A 64 14.20 -2.34 -15.33
C LEU A 64 14.26 -2.46 -16.86
N LEU A 65 15.25 -1.81 -17.48
CA LEU A 65 15.72 -2.12 -18.84
C LEU A 65 17.22 -2.40 -18.83
#